data_AF-A0A521U8Q7-F1
#
_entry.id   AF-A0A521U8Q7-F1
#
_cell.length_a   1.000
_cell.length_b   1.000
_cell.length_c   1.000
_cell.angle_alpha   90.00
_cell.angle_beta   90.00
_cell.angle_gamma   90.00
#
_symmetry.space_group_name_H-M   'P 1'
#
loop_
_entity.id
_entity.type
_entity.pdbx_description
1 polymer ?
#
loop_
_entity_poly.entity_id
_entity_poly.type
_entity_poly.pdbx_seq_one_letter_code
_entity_poly.pdbx_strand_id
1 'polypeptide(L)'
;MRRATASWAAWCVMVLAVPGSAQSPGRRLHREIPGDLGLGAMPAGAIAPPRSAQQLASVAGPGRWDEALRPGEAILQPRENWSASAREMDRETRSSPGTELHYQEVFNPSIAPFKRLHAYDAVDELGRLVVRDPSLRPVPLDPAAPWGAELAARFTGDVFIELSPQSPTPIPSVAAEQRLVSYRTVPETPLAFFEDSAGNVFVRAPVTELRRVRLAYVVEAPQRAFTMAGIPHASLSTPSAHRGMVAPVVPELVRSSLAEVLRRAGVEPGASLAEGIGGLTGYFRAFRDGDLPGDLGGQLYRTLALGGVGACRHRAYAFVLTMHGVGVNARFVGNEAHAWAEVAVPGAGWSRVDLGGWDVPLRTESASEREAFVPANPDPLPRPAGYGQLYSSSPSPTRANQQPTAQAPQATAQSAAQQSPGSAVAPTPGPGIAAGIASGAGAPGEGAPDTATSEGLREDPRQDDPSVVRVGTRIRVADVRASDGSAVTAFVRGTLVEVSGEAQDETGAAAANLPVGFELWRNGRAVRVDRGAEPTTSLGTTVTDDDGHFSARVLLPVDLGWGSYELRARTPGDARRLPARSD
;
A
#
# COMPACT_ATOMS: atom_id res chain seq x y z
N MET A 1 95.63 -19.29 7.84
CA MET A 1 94.53 -18.38 8.24
C MET A 1 93.21 -19.12 8.07
N ARG A 2 92.41 -19.16 9.14
CA ARG A 2 91.29 -20.09 9.35
C ARG A 2 90.05 -19.71 8.52
N ARG A 3 89.35 -20.73 8.00
CA ARG A 3 88.03 -20.66 7.35
C ARG A 3 86.95 -20.32 8.37
N ALA A 4 86.01 -19.45 8.01
CA ALA A 4 84.75 -19.24 8.73
C ALA A 4 83.58 -19.34 7.75
N THR A 5 82.82 -20.42 7.89
CA THR A 5 81.48 -20.66 7.36
C THR A 5 80.47 -20.01 8.31
N ALA A 6 79.59 -19.14 7.82
CA ALA A 6 78.50 -18.57 8.62
C ALA A 6 77.23 -19.43 8.45
N SER A 7 76.80 -20.02 9.56
CA SER A 7 75.63 -20.87 9.72
C SER A 7 74.32 -20.08 9.82
N TRP A 8 73.26 -20.72 9.38
CA TRP A 8 71.86 -20.36 9.55
C TRP A 8 71.45 -20.33 11.03
N ALA A 9 70.63 -19.35 11.43
CA ALA A 9 69.87 -19.37 12.68
C ALA A 9 68.43 -18.95 12.38
N ALA A 10 67.52 -19.93 12.40
CA ALA A 10 66.08 -19.73 12.37
C ALA A 10 65.61 -19.28 13.77
N TRP A 11 64.87 -18.18 13.83
CA TRP A 11 64.19 -17.73 15.04
C TRP A 11 62.74 -18.23 15.02
N CYS A 12 62.43 -19.20 15.87
CA CYS A 12 61.08 -19.58 16.22
C CYS A 12 60.51 -18.55 17.20
N VAL A 13 59.51 -17.77 16.78
CA VAL A 13 58.69 -16.95 17.69
C VAL A 13 57.56 -17.83 18.23
N MET A 14 57.64 -18.17 19.52
CA MET A 14 56.51 -18.71 20.28
C MET A 14 55.52 -17.57 20.56
N VAL A 15 54.33 -17.65 19.97
CA VAL A 15 53.20 -16.78 20.34
C VAL A 15 52.47 -17.45 21.51
N LEU A 16 52.57 -16.84 22.68
CA LEU A 16 51.74 -17.17 23.84
C LEU A 16 50.31 -16.69 23.58
N ALA A 17 49.36 -17.63 23.52
CA ALA A 17 47.95 -17.33 23.43
C ALA A 17 47.45 -16.75 24.76
N VAL A 18 47.06 -15.48 24.74
CA VAL A 18 46.27 -14.88 25.82
C VAL A 18 44.84 -15.43 25.68
N PRO A 19 44.21 -15.97 26.74
CA PRO A 19 42.82 -16.40 26.67
C PRO A 19 41.95 -15.16 26.46
N GLY A 20 41.42 -15.02 25.24
CA GLY A 20 40.40 -14.03 24.93
C GLY A 20 39.17 -14.29 25.79
N SER A 21 38.82 -13.30 26.59
CA SER A 21 37.57 -13.23 27.34
C SER A 21 36.42 -13.69 26.44
N ALA A 22 35.76 -14.76 26.85
CA ALA A 22 34.55 -15.25 26.21
C ALA A 22 33.57 -14.08 26.06
N GLN A 23 33.32 -13.69 24.80
CA GLN A 23 32.20 -12.83 24.47
C GLN A 23 30.95 -13.57 24.93
N SER A 24 30.34 -13.10 26.02
CA SER A 24 28.96 -13.41 26.34
C SER A 24 28.14 -13.29 25.06
N PRO A 25 27.23 -14.24 24.76
CA PRO A 25 26.45 -14.21 23.53
C PRO A 25 25.71 -12.88 23.48
N GLY A 26 26.22 -11.98 22.64
CA GLY A 26 25.66 -10.65 22.47
C GLY A 26 24.22 -10.84 22.05
N ARG A 27 23.32 -10.21 22.82
CA ARG A 27 21.92 -10.05 22.44
C ARG A 27 21.90 -9.67 20.96
N ARG A 28 21.38 -10.57 20.11
CA ARG A 28 20.96 -10.21 18.76
C ARG A 28 19.94 -9.09 18.93
N LEU A 29 20.33 -7.86 18.62
CA LEU A 29 19.40 -6.77 18.41
C LEU A 29 18.66 -7.10 17.11
N HIS A 30 17.64 -7.96 17.21
CA HIS A 30 16.55 -7.94 16.25
C HIS A 30 15.93 -6.56 16.39
N ARG A 31 16.31 -5.64 15.51
CA ARG A 31 15.47 -4.48 15.23
C ARG A 31 14.17 -5.08 14.70
N GLU A 32 13.10 -5.02 15.49
CA GLU A 32 11.75 -5.29 15.01
C GLU A 32 11.56 -4.45 13.75
N ILE A 33 11.40 -5.13 12.62
CA ILE A 33 11.00 -4.48 11.38
C ILE A 33 9.52 -4.19 11.61
N PRO A 34 9.07 -2.92 11.64
CA PRO A 34 7.65 -2.65 11.74
C PRO A 34 6.98 -3.39 10.59
N GLY A 35 6.04 -4.28 10.86
CA GLY A 35 5.75 -5.45 10.02
C GLY A 35 5.59 -6.71 10.89
N ASP A 36 6.36 -6.75 11.97
CA ASP A 36 6.30 -7.73 13.07
C ASP A 36 5.24 -7.41 14.14
N LEU A 37 4.21 -6.59 13.83
CA LEU A 37 3.07 -6.51 14.75
C LEU A 37 2.47 -7.92 14.84
N GLY A 38 2.76 -8.63 15.95
CA GLY A 38 2.09 -9.88 16.24
C GLY A 38 0.58 -9.63 16.18
N LEU A 39 -0.21 -10.57 15.65
CA LEU A 39 -1.66 -10.39 15.57
C LEU A 39 -2.28 -10.02 16.93
N GLY A 40 -1.66 -10.47 18.04
CA GLY A 40 -2.05 -10.10 19.41
C GLY A 40 -1.65 -8.69 19.86
N ALA A 41 -0.75 -7.99 19.16
CA ALA A 41 -0.35 -6.60 19.41
C ALA A 41 -1.09 -5.59 18.52
N MET A 42 -2.03 -6.07 17.69
CA MET A 42 -2.82 -5.22 16.81
C MET A 42 -3.83 -4.36 17.59
N PRO A 43 -4.14 -3.14 17.13
CA PRO A 43 -5.20 -2.33 17.73
C PRO A 43 -6.54 -3.08 17.75
N ALA A 44 -7.35 -2.81 18.78
CA ALA A 44 -8.70 -3.35 18.87
C ALA A 44 -9.50 -3.00 17.60
N GLY A 45 -10.15 -4.00 17.00
CA GLY A 45 -10.92 -3.86 15.76
C GLY A 45 -10.12 -3.98 14.46
N ALA A 46 -8.79 -4.16 14.52
CA ALA A 46 -7.98 -4.38 13.32
C ALA A 46 -8.26 -5.74 12.66
N ILE A 47 -8.56 -6.78 13.47
CA ILE A 47 -9.13 -8.03 12.97
C ILE A 47 -10.65 -7.85 13.00
N ALA A 48 -11.27 -7.81 11.82
CA ALA A 48 -12.71 -7.72 11.69
C ALA A 48 -13.29 -9.11 11.38
N PRO A 49 -14.55 -9.42 11.76
CA PRO A 49 -15.23 -10.61 11.25
C PRO A 49 -15.68 -10.43 9.78
N PRO A 50 -15.78 -11.51 8.98
CA PRO A 50 -16.33 -11.43 7.63
C PRO A 50 -17.82 -11.08 7.68
N ARG A 51 -18.32 -10.40 6.66
CA ARG A 51 -19.74 -10.10 6.50
C ARG A 51 -20.51 -11.30 5.95
N SER A 52 -21.83 -11.28 6.15
CA SER A 52 -22.73 -12.22 5.48
C SER A 52 -22.76 -11.97 3.96
N ALA A 53 -23.15 -12.98 3.19
CA ALA A 53 -23.32 -12.84 1.75
C ALA A 53 -24.28 -11.69 1.38
N GLN A 54 -25.40 -11.59 2.10
CA GLN A 54 -26.40 -10.52 1.90
C GLN A 54 -25.81 -9.13 2.19
N GLN A 55 -25.02 -9.00 3.27
CA GLN A 55 -24.37 -7.74 3.62
C GLN A 55 -23.32 -7.33 2.57
N LEU A 56 -22.48 -8.27 2.10
CA LEU A 56 -21.50 -7.98 1.05
C LEU A 56 -22.20 -7.57 -0.25
N ALA A 57 -23.24 -8.32 -0.67
CA ALA A 57 -24.02 -8.01 -1.86
C ALA A 57 -24.70 -6.63 -1.78
N SER A 58 -25.16 -6.20 -0.60
CA SER A 58 -25.80 -4.89 -0.41
C SER A 58 -24.86 -3.70 -0.60
N VAL A 59 -23.56 -3.90 -0.40
CA VAL A 59 -22.53 -2.87 -0.56
C VAL A 59 -21.67 -3.07 -1.81
N ALA A 60 -21.83 -4.17 -2.54
CA ALA A 60 -21.13 -4.42 -3.79
C ALA A 60 -21.41 -3.31 -4.82
N GLY A 61 -20.41 -3.01 -5.64
CA GLY A 61 -20.52 -2.02 -6.72
C GLY A 61 -21.37 -2.50 -7.90
N PRO A 62 -21.32 -1.76 -9.03
CA PRO A 62 -21.88 -2.20 -10.31
C PRO A 62 -21.39 -3.62 -10.67
N GLY A 63 -22.25 -4.39 -11.34
CA GLY A 63 -21.97 -5.79 -11.69
C GLY A 63 -22.45 -6.83 -10.66
N ARG A 64 -22.78 -6.41 -9.43
CA ARG A 64 -23.20 -7.25 -8.28
C ARG A 64 -22.23 -8.39 -7.95
N TRP A 65 -22.18 -8.78 -6.68
CA TRP A 65 -21.43 -9.96 -6.24
C TRP A 65 -22.41 -11.11 -6.02
N ASP A 66 -22.02 -12.31 -6.46
CA ASP A 66 -22.78 -13.55 -6.27
C ASP A 66 -21.85 -14.64 -5.74
N GLU A 67 -22.22 -15.21 -4.59
CA GLU A 67 -21.48 -16.29 -3.93
C GLU A 67 -21.43 -17.56 -4.80
N ALA A 68 -22.40 -17.77 -5.70
CA ALA A 68 -22.45 -18.92 -6.58
C ALA A 68 -21.40 -18.86 -7.71
N LEU A 69 -20.99 -17.65 -8.11
CA LEU A 69 -19.93 -17.49 -9.11
C LEU A 69 -18.61 -17.97 -8.54
N ARG A 70 -17.87 -18.83 -9.26
CA ARG A 70 -16.54 -19.22 -8.82
C ARG A 70 -15.55 -18.10 -9.11
N PRO A 71 -14.59 -17.81 -8.20
CA PRO A 71 -13.45 -16.97 -8.55
C PRO A 71 -12.53 -17.74 -9.51
N GLY A 72 -11.57 -17.03 -10.10
CA GLY A 72 -10.51 -17.68 -10.89
C GLY A 72 -9.69 -18.66 -10.05
N GLU A 73 -9.05 -19.63 -10.71
CA GLU A 73 -8.42 -20.78 -10.02
C GLU A 73 -7.13 -20.44 -9.27
N ALA A 74 -6.47 -19.32 -9.60
CA ALA A 74 -5.22 -18.95 -8.95
C ALA A 74 -5.41 -18.70 -7.44
N ILE A 75 -4.58 -19.37 -6.65
CA ILE A 75 -4.52 -19.21 -5.20
C ILE A 75 -3.36 -18.28 -4.86
N LEU A 76 -3.67 -17.15 -4.24
CA LEU A 76 -2.67 -16.19 -3.78
C LEU A 76 -2.01 -16.72 -2.50
N GLN A 77 -0.69 -16.80 -2.51
CA GLN A 77 0.08 -17.48 -1.48
C GLN A 77 0.72 -16.51 -0.48
N PRO A 78 0.85 -16.88 0.81
CA PRO A 78 1.60 -16.12 1.80
C PRO A 78 3.04 -15.89 1.36
N ARG A 79 3.64 -14.79 1.80
CA ARG A 79 5.05 -14.46 1.55
C ARG A 79 5.76 -14.17 2.87
N GLU A 80 6.63 -15.10 3.28
CA GLU A 80 7.40 -15.05 4.53
C GLU A 80 8.24 -13.77 4.69
N ASN A 81 8.71 -13.22 3.57
CA ASN A 81 9.50 -12.00 3.54
C ASN A 81 8.89 -11.01 2.55
N TRP A 82 7.74 -10.39 2.85
CA TRP A 82 7.39 -9.16 2.13
C TRP A 82 8.33 -8.00 2.54
N SER A 83 9.63 -8.16 2.32
CA SER A 83 10.34 -7.14 1.57
C SER A 83 9.96 -7.43 0.13
N ALA A 84 9.24 -6.56 -0.58
CA ALA A 84 9.07 -6.77 -2.01
C ALA A 84 10.46 -7.02 -2.60
N SER A 85 10.75 -8.26 -3.03
CA SER A 85 12.11 -8.62 -3.46
C SER A 85 12.51 -7.60 -4.49
N ALA A 86 13.65 -6.93 -4.26
CA ALA A 86 14.10 -5.86 -5.12
C ALA A 86 13.99 -6.34 -6.57
N ARG A 87 13.20 -5.66 -7.39
CA ARG A 87 12.96 -6.08 -8.76
C ARG A 87 14.03 -5.47 -9.64
N GLU A 88 14.89 -6.34 -10.15
CA GLU A 88 15.82 -5.99 -11.21
C GLU A 88 15.06 -5.86 -12.54
N MET A 89 15.40 -4.82 -13.30
CA MET A 89 14.85 -4.64 -14.64
C MET A 89 15.71 -5.42 -15.63
N ASP A 90 15.06 -6.13 -16.55
CA ASP A 90 15.75 -6.87 -17.59
C ASP A 90 16.12 -5.98 -18.79
N ARG A 91 16.81 -6.59 -19.75
CA ARG A 91 17.24 -5.96 -21.01
C ARG A 91 16.46 -6.48 -22.23
N GLU A 92 15.45 -7.32 -22.02
CA GLU A 92 14.71 -7.95 -23.10
C GLU A 92 13.60 -7.03 -23.60
N THR A 93 13.97 -6.07 -24.43
CA THR A 93 13.04 -5.07 -24.97
C THR A 93 12.25 -5.54 -26.16
N ARG A 94 12.59 -6.71 -26.73
CA ARG A 94 11.92 -7.25 -27.91
C ARG A 94 10.84 -8.27 -27.54
N SER A 95 9.67 -8.16 -28.16
CA SER A 95 8.69 -9.25 -28.10
C SER A 95 9.14 -10.43 -28.97
N SER A 96 9.16 -11.63 -28.39
CA SER A 96 9.41 -12.83 -29.19
C SER A 96 8.23 -13.08 -30.15
N PRO A 97 8.45 -13.61 -31.37
CA PRO A 97 7.36 -13.95 -32.27
C PRO A 97 6.33 -14.86 -31.59
N GLY A 98 5.05 -14.52 -31.71
CA GLY A 98 3.96 -15.27 -31.07
C GLY A 98 3.76 -15.00 -29.58
N THR A 99 4.40 -13.97 -29.01
CA THR A 99 4.14 -13.53 -27.64
C THR A 99 2.68 -13.15 -27.47
N GLU A 100 2.07 -13.65 -26.39
CA GLU A 100 0.72 -13.33 -25.97
C GLU A 100 0.72 -13.05 -24.47
N LEU A 101 -0.06 -12.05 -24.04
CA LEU A 101 -0.19 -11.68 -22.65
C LEU A 101 -1.44 -12.33 -22.07
N HIS A 102 -1.31 -12.94 -20.90
CA HIS A 102 -2.42 -13.53 -20.16
C HIS A 102 -2.70 -12.70 -18.93
N TYR A 103 -3.95 -12.27 -18.75
CA TYR A 103 -4.39 -11.47 -17.62
C TYR A 103 -5.58 -12.12 -16.95
N GLN A 104 -5.46 -12.41 -15.66
CA GLN A 104 -6.52 -13.00 -14.87
C GLN A 104 -7.36 -11.89 -14.24
N GLU A 105 -8.57 -11.64 -14.71
CA GLU A 105 -9.42 -10.63 -14.08
C GLU A 105 -9.97 -11.17 -12.75
N VAL A 106 -9.90 -10.36 -11.70
CA VAL A 106 -10.37 -10.69 -10.33
C VAL A 106 -11.37 -9.68 -9.78
N PHE A 107 -11.51 -8.52 -10.43
CA PHE A 107 -12.44 -7.47 -10.07
C PHE A 107 -13.69 -7.46 -10.96
N ASN A 108 -14.81 -7.04 -10.37
CA ASN A 108 -16.05 -6.67 -11.04
C ASN A 108 -16.48 -5.25 -10.59
N PRO A 109 -16.65 -4.28 -11.49
CA PRO A 109 -16.35 -4.33 -12.92
C PRO A 109 -14.87 -4.67 -13.21
N SER A 110 -14.60 -5.20 -14.39
CA SER A 110 -13.25 -5.50 -14.88
C SER A 110 -12.43 -4.22 -14.95
N ILE A 111 -11.23 -4.25 -14.37
CA ILE A 111 -10.25 -3.16 -14.45
C ILE A 111 -9.13 -3.49 -15.44
N ALA A 112 -9.31 -4.53 -16.26
CA ALA A 112 -8.30 -5.05 -17.14
C ALA A 112 -7.67 -3.94 -18.02
N PRO A 113 -6.33 -3.97 -18.22
CA PRO A 113 -5.33 -4.85 -17.59
C PRO A 113 -4.64 -4.23 -16.37
N PHE A 114 -5.35 -3.46 -15.54
CA PHE A 114 -4.75 -2.56 -14.56
C PHE A 114 -4.94 -2.97 -13.09
N LYS A 115 -5.25 -4.24 -12.78
CA LYS A 115 -5.19 -4.70 -11.38
C LYS A 115 -3.76 -4.61 -10.87
N ARG A 116 -3.55 -4.03 -9.70
CA ARG A 116 -2.25 -3.90 -9.04
C ARG A 116 -1.93 -5.23 -8.35
N LEU A 117 -0.85 -5.90 -8.74
CA LEU A 117 -0.33 -7.06 -8.00
C LEU A 117 0.92 -6.69 -7.19
N HIS A 118 1.74 -5.79 -7.74
CA HIS A 118 2.92 -5.28 -7.05
C HIS A 118 3.17 -3.83 -7.47
N ALA A 119 3.57 -3.02 -6.50
CA ALA A 119 3.99 -1.64 -6.67
C ALA A 119 5.32 -1.40 -5.95
N TYR A 120 6.15 -0.53 -6.52
CA TYR A 120 7.44 -0.10 -5.98
C TYR A 120 7.50 1.43 -6.03
N ASP A 121 7.81 2.06 -4.90
CA ASP A 121 7.82 3.52 -4.69
C ASP A 121 9.23 4.11 -4.50
N ALA A 122 10.26 3.29 -4.69
CA ALA A 122 11.66 3.66 -4.62
C ALA A 122 12.53 2.82 -5.57
N VAL A 123 13.76 3.29 -5.75
CA VAL A 123 14.82 2.62 -6.48
C VAL A 123 16.10 2.69 -5.65
N ASP A 124 16.87 1.60 -5.61
CA ASP A 124 18.14 1.56 -4.88
C ASP A 124 19.34 2.02 -5.75
N GLU A 125 20.54 2.07 -5.15
CA GLU A 125 21.77 2.49 -5.84
C GLU A 125 22.19 1.58 -7.00
N LEU A 126 21.64 0.37 -7.08
CA LEU A 126 21.86 -0.57 -8.18
C LEU A 126 20.80 -0.46 -9.28
N GLY A 127 19.83 0.45 -9.12
CA GLY A 127 18.74 0.63 -10.07
C GLY A 127 17.64 -0.43 -9.93
N ARG A 128 17.59 -1.19 -8.83
CA ARG A 128 16.52 -2.15 -8.55
C ARG A 128 15.33 -1.43 -7.95
N LEU A 129 14.13 -1.78 -8.38
CA LEU A 129 12.89 -1.27 -7.83
C LEU A 129 12.67 -1.88 -6.44
N VAL A 130 12.37 -1.03 -5.45
CA VAL A 130 12.18 -1.43 -4.06
C VAL A 130 10.95 -0.75 -3.46
N VAL A 131 10.39 -1.35 -2.41
CA VAL A 131 9.43 -0.68 -1.53
C VAL A 131 10.23 0.05 -0.45
N ARG A 132 10.07 1.38 -0.37
CA ARG A 132 10.84 2.26 0.50
C ARG A 132 10.71 1.87 1.96
N ASP A 133 9.48 1.64 2.40
CA ASP A 133 9.18 1.15 3.73
C ASP A 133 8.24 -0.07 3.58
N PRO A 134 8.77 -1.29 3.71
CA PRO A 134 7.99 -2.52 3.59
C PRO A 134 7.09 -2.76 4.82
N SER A 135 7.11 -1.85 5.80
CA SER A 135 6.35 -2.01 7.02
C SER A 135 4.86 -2.07 6.78
N LEU A 136 4.22 -3.08 7.38
CA LEU A 136 2.78 -3.29 7.24
C LEU A 136 2.00 -2.39 8.19
N ARG A 137 1.23 -1.46 7.62
CA ARG A 137 0.35 -0.56 8.35
C ARG A 137 -1.09 -1.06 8.27
N PRO A 138 -1.84 -1.14 9.38
CA PRO A 138 -3.22 -1.60 9.35
C PRO A 138 -4.11 -0.72 8.47
N VAL A 139 -4.98 -1.35 7.67
CA VAL A 139 -5.98 -0.67 6.84
C VAL A 139 -7.35 -0.85 7.50
N PRO A 140 -8.03 0.23 7.91
CA PRO A 140 -9.35 0.12 8.53
C PRO A 140 -10.42 -0.27 7.49
N LEU A 141 -11.39 -1.05 7.95
CA LEU A 141 -12.64 -1.29 7.23
C LEU A 141 -13.63 -0.19 7.59
N ASP A 142 -13.84 0.75 6.69
CA ASP A 142 -14.75 1.88 6.91
C ASP A 142 -15.79 1.97 5.80
N PRO A 143 -16.99 1.39 6.01
CA PRO A 143 -18.06 1.45 5.02
C PRO A 143 -18.79 2.80 4.97
N ALA A 144 -18.58 3.68 5.95
CA ALA A 144 -19.36 4.90 6.15
C ALA A 144 -18.60 6.19 5.84
N ALA A 145 -17.27 6.17 5.84
CA ALA A 145 -16.49 7.33 5.42
C ALA A 145 -16.86 7.72 3.97
N PRO A 146 -17.10 8.98 3.64
CA PRO A 146 -17.17 9.42 2.24
C PRO A 146 -15.76 9.60 1.66
N TRP A 147 -15.61 9.48 0.34
CA TRP A 147 -14.42 9.99 -0.38
C TRP A 147 -14.47 11.53 -0.49
N GLY A 148 -14.75 12.21 0.62
CA GLY A 148 -15.11 13.62 0.61
C GLY A 148 -16.23 13.94 -0.39
N ALA A 149 -16.07 15.02 -1.15
CA ALA A 149 -16.98 15.43 -2.22
C ALA A 149 -16.70 14.77 -3.58
N GLU A 150 -15.77 13.81 -3.64
CA GLU A 150 -15.27 13.26 -4.90
C GLU A 150 -16.06 12.02 -5.36
N LEU A 151 -16.18 11.87 -6.69
CA LEU A 151 -16.70 10.66 -7.30
C LEU A 151 -15.74 9.48 -7.08
N ALA A 152 -16.25 8.42 -6.46
CA ALA A 152 -15.54 7.16 -6.28
C ALA A 152 -16.12 6.06 -7.19
N ALA A 153 -15.26 5.24 -7.74
CA ALA A 153 -15.63 3.98 -8.38
C ALA A 153 -15.52 2.84 -7.36
N ARG A 154 -16.46 1.90 -7.43
CA ARG A 154 -16.54 0.75 -6.52
C ARG A 154 -16.35 -0.54 -7.29
N PHE A 155 -15.53 -1.43 -6.72
CA PHE A 155 -15.17 -2.73 -7.30
C PHE A 155 -15.35 -3.82 -6.25
N THR A 156 -15.69 -5.02 -6.71
CA THR A 156 -15.64 -6.23 -5.89
C THR A 156 -14.55 -7.14 -6.42
N GLY A 157 -13.54 -7.43 -5.60
CA GLY A 157 -12.53 -8.44 -5.86
C GLY A 157 -12.99 -9.80 -5.36
N ASP A 158 -12.68 -10.87 -6.09
CA ASP A 158 -12.98 -12.26 -5.69
C ASP A 158 -11.82 -13.19 -6.06
N VAL A 159 -11.17 -13.75 -5.04
CA VAL A 159 -9.92 -14.51 -5.17
C VAL A 159 -9.88 -15.69 -4.20
N PHE A 160 -9.10 -16.71 -4.53
CA PHE A 160 -8.63 -17.67 -3.52
C PHE A 160 -7.33 -17.17 -2.90
N ILE A 161 -7.23 -17.26 -1.58
CA ILE A 161 -6.02 -16.97 -0.84
C ILE A 161 -5.68 -18.15 0.07
N GLU A 162 -4.40 -18.33 0.33
CA GLU A 162 -3.91 -19.15 1.42
C GLU A 162 -3.44 -18.21 2.55
N LEU A 163 -3.83 -18.51 3.77
CA LEU A 163 -3.53 -17.74 4.98
C LEU A 163 -2.46 -18.49 5.78
N SER A 164 -1.47 -17.77 6.28
CA SER A 164 -0.40 -18.32 7.11
C SER A 164 -0.41 -17.74 8.53
N PRO A 165 -0.04 -18.52 9.55
CA PRO A 165 0.19 -18.02 10.91
C PRO A 165 1.32 -16.98 10.98
N GLN A 166 2.29 -17.07 10.07
CA GLN A 166 3.54 -16.34 10.13
C GLN A 166 3.59 -15.21 9.09
N SER A 167 2.99 -15.44 7.93
CA SER A 167 3.28 -14.66 6.73
C SER A 167 2.04 -13.95 6.20
N PRO A 168 2.14 -12.67 5.82
CA PRO A 168 1.05 -11.96 5.14
C PRO A 168 0.82 -12.52 3.73
N THR A 169 -0.43 -12.48 3.28
CA THR A 169 -0.80 -12.85 1.91
C THR A 169 -1.12 -11.60 1.12
N PRO A 170 -0.36 -11.28 0.05
CA PRO A 170 -0.67 -10.15 -0.81
C PRO A 170 -1.98 -10.39 -1.56
N ILE A 171 -2.79 -9.35 -1.67
CA ILE A 171 -4.02 -9.35 -2.46
C ILE A 171 -4.00 -8.23 -3.51
N PRO A 172 -4.66 -8.41 -4.66
CA PRO A 172 -4.78 -7.39 -5.69
C PRO A 172 -5.45 -6.12 -5.17
N SER A 173 -5.15 -5.00 -5.81
CA SER A 173 -5.81 -3.71 -5.57
C SER A 173 -6.14 -3.01 -6.88
N VAL A 174 -7.00 -1.99 -6.84
CA VAL A 174 -7.43 -1.25 -8.04
C VAL A 174 -6.70 0.08 -8.22
N ALA A 175 -6.18 0.67 -7.14
CA ALA A 175 -5.56 1.99 -7.16
C ALA A 175 -4.55 2.20 -6.01
N ALA A 176 -3.60 3.12 -6.20
CA ALA A 176 -2.73 3.67 -5.15
C ALA A 176 -3.48 4.24 -3.94
N GLU A 177 -4.58 4.95 -4.22
CA GLU A 177 -5.50 5.44 -3.21
C GLU A 177 -6.78 4.65 -3.34
N GLN A 178 -7.02 3.77 -2.38
CA GLN A 178 -8.25 3.02 -2.29
C GLN A 178 -8.65 2.83 -0.83
N ARG A 179 -9.91 2.47 -0.64
CA ARG A 179 -10.48 2.15 0.66
C ARG A 179 -11.11 0.78 0.59
N LEU A 180 -10.87 -0.02 1.62
CA LEU A 180 -11.57 -1.26 1.84
C LEU A 180 -12.89 -1.00 2.58
N VAL A 181 -14.00 -1.39 1.96
CA VAL A 181 -15.36 -1.11 2.47
C VAL A 181 -15.88 -2.28 3.28
N SER A 182 -15.75 -3.49 2.74
CA SER A 182 -16.35 -4.70 3.30
C SER A 182 -15.66 -5.93 2.72
N TYR A 183 -15.77 -7.06 3.40
CA TYR A 183 -15.26 -8.32 2.89
C TYR A 183 -16.05 -9.52 3.44
N ARG A 184 -15.87 -10.66 2.78
CA ARG A 184 -16.37 -11.98 3.17
C ARG A 184 -15.30 -13.03 2.87
N THR A 185 -15.27 -14.06 3.71
CA THR A 185 -14.46 -15.25 3.50
C THR A 185 -15.30 -16.52 3.55
N VAL A 186 -14.97 -17.52 2.74
CA VAL A 186 -15.53 -18.88 2.82
C VAL A 186 -14.39 -19.90 2.86
N PRO A 187 -14.24 -20.71 3.94
CA PRO A 187 -15.00 -20.66 5.19
C PRO A 187 -14.79 -19.34 5.97
N GLU A 188 -15.71 -19.03 6.89
CA GLU A 188 -15.66 -17.79 7.68
C GLU A 188 -14.38 -17.72 8.52
N THR A 189 -13.53 -16.75 8.21
CA THR A 189 -12.23 -16.54 8.82
C THR A 189 -12.02 -15.05 8.99
N PRO A 190 -11.90 -14.54 10.23
CA PRO A 190 -11.59 -13.13 10.48
C PRO A 190 -10.25 -12.73 9.88
N LEU A 191 -10.20 -11.56 9.23
CA LEU A 191 -9.02 -11.00 8.60
C LEU A 191 -8.69 -9.62 9.17
N ALA A 192 -7.39 -9.32 9.17
CA ALA A 192 -6.86 -7.96 9.25
C ALA A 192 -6.20 -7.60 7.91
N PHE A 193 -6.37 -6.36 7.48
CA PHE A 193 -5.83 -5.84 6.23
C PHE A 193 -4.68 -4.88 6.51
N PHE A 194 -3.69 -4.87 5.63
CA PHE A 194 -2.50 -4.06 5.77
C PHE A 194 -2.06 -3.46 4.43
N GLU A 195 -1.28 -2.40 4.51
CA GLU A 195 -0.59 -1.82 3.36
C GLU A 195 0.88 -1.51 3.68
N ASP A 196 1.74 -1.53 2.65
CA ASP A 196 3.11 -1.00 2.71
C ASP A 196 3.19 0.44 2.14
N SER A 197 4.39 1.03 2.08
CA SER A 197 4.55 2.41 1.57
C SER A 197 4.20 2.59 0.09
N ALA A 198 4.32 1.53 -0.71
CA ALA A 198 3.93 1.52 -2.12
C ALA A 198 2.41 1.27 -2.31
N GLY A 199 1.68 1.04 -1.21
CA GLY A 199 0.25 0.76 -1.22
C GLY A 199 -0.09 -0.64 -1.72
N ASN A 200 0.85 -1.59 -1.65
CA ASN A 200 0.51 -3.01 -1.82
C ASN A 200 -0.37 -3.44 -0.65
N VAL A 201 -1.35 -4.31 -0.89
CA VAL A 201 -2.33 -4.70 0.14
C VAL A 201 -2.12 -6.15 0.56
N PHE A 202 -2.25 -6.40 1.85
CA PHE A 202 -2.05 -7.71 2.46
C PHE A 202 -3.20 -8.08 3.37
N VAL A 203 -3.35 -9.39 3.58
CA VAL A 203 -4.24 -9.95 4.59
C VAL A 203 -3.46 -10.84 5.55
N ARG A 204 -3.86 -10.81 6.82
CA ARG A 204 -3.45 -11.75 7.86
C ARG A 204 -4.67 -12.23 8.62
N ALA A 205 -4.56 -13.41 9.20
CA ALA A 205 -5.62 -14.04 9.97
C ALA A 205 -5.04 -14.70 11.22
N PRO A 206 -5.79 -14.78 12.33
CA PRO A 206 -5.39 -15.52 13.53
C PRO A 206 -5.57 -17.03 13.32
N VAL A 207 -4.83 -17.59 12.36
CA VAL A 207 -4.81 -19.03 12.05
C VAL A 207 -3.59 -19.69 12.69
N THR A 208 -3.73 -20.95 13.09
CA THR A 208 -2.64 -21.76 13.68
C THR A 208 -1.93 -22.64 12.65
N GLU A 209 -2.52 -22.81 11.47
CA GLU A 209 -2.01 -23.60 10.34
C GLU A 209 -2.34 -22.91 9.01
N LEU A 210 -1.71 -23.38 7.92
CA LEU A 210 -2.04 -22.90 6.58
C LEU A 210 -3.50 -23.19 6.25
N ARG A 211 -4.24 -22.15 5.82
CA ARG A 211 -5.67 -22.28 5.51
C ARG A 211 -6.02 -21.59 4.21
N ARG A 212 -6.68 -22.32 3.31
CA ARG A 212 -7.23 -21.75 2.09
C ARG A 212 -8.63 -21.21 2.32
N VAL A 213 -8.87 -19.98 1.87
CA VAL A 213 -10.19 -19.35 1.90
C VAL A 213 -10.46 -18.66 0.57
N ARG A 214 -11.72 -18.64 0.15
CA ARG A 214 -12.19 -17.68 -0.84
C ARG A 214 -12.38 -16.34 -0.15
N LEU A 215 -11.81 -15.28 -0.70
CA LEU A 215 -11.95 -13.91 -0.21
C LEU A 215 -12.68 -13.08 -1.28
N ALA A 216 -13.85 -12.56 -0.92
CA ALA A 216 -14.55 -11.53 -1.67
C ALA A 216 -14.49 -10.21 -0.90
N TYR A 217 -14.11 -9.11 -1.55
CA TYR A 217 -13.86 -7.83 -0.89
C TYR A 217 -14.26 -6.66 -1.76
N VAL A 218 -14.87 -5.65 -1.14
CA VAL A 218 -15.34 -4.44 -1.80
C VAL A 218 -14.35 -3.32 -1.53
N VAL A 219 -13.87 -2.72 -2.62
CA VAL A 219 -12.96 -1.58 -2.59
C VAL A 219 -13.58 -0.39 -3.32
N GLU A 220 -13.23 0.80 -2.86
CA GLU A 220 -13.55 2.05 -3.52
C GLU A 220 -12.28 2.84 -3.78
N ALA A 221 -12.22 3.49 -4.94
CA ALA A 221 -11.13 4.36 -5.31
C ALA A 221 -11.67 5.62 -6.01
N PRO A 222 -11.03 6.79 -5.81
CA PRO A 222 -11.44 8.02 -6.44
C PRO A 222 -11.23 7.94 -7.96
N GLN A 223 -12.10 8.56 -8.75
CA GLN A 223 -12.03 8.52 -10.22
C GLN A 223 -10.66 8.97 -10.77
N ARG A 224 -10.03 9.95 -10.10
CA ARG A 224 -8.70 10.47 -10.48
C ARG A 224 -7.58 9.43 -10.37
N ALA A 225 -7.78 8.33 -9.65
CA ALA A 225 -6.82 7.23 -9.61
C ALA A 225 -6.66 6.56 -10.98
N PHE A 226 -7.72 6.52 -11.79
CA PHE A 226 -7.73 5.80 -13.06
C PHE A 226 -7.38 6.68 -14.25
N THR A 227 -7.85 7.93 -14.24
CA THR A 227 -7.52 8.97 -15.21
C THR A 227 -7.50 10.32 -14.53
N MET A 228 -6.41 11.08 -14.72
CA MET A 228 -6.33 12.44 -14.21
C MET A 228 -7.37 13.31 -14.93
N ALA A 229 -8.10 14.14 -14.18
CA ALA A 229 -9.02 15.13 -14.78
C ALA A 229 -8.26 16.24 -15.52
N GLY A 230 -7.03 16.51 -15.09
CA GLY A 230 -6.10 17.48 -15.65
C GLY A 230 -4.83 17.52 -14.81
N ILE A 231 -3.81 18.24 -15.29
CA ILE A 231 -2.56 18.45 -14.55
C ILE A 231 -2.54 19.92 -14.10
N PRO A 232 -2.38 20.20 -12.81
CA PRO A 232 -2.35 21.57 -12.32
C PRO A 232 -1.13 22.32 -12.87
N HIS A 233 -1.31 23.63 -13.05
CA HIS A 233 -0.21 24.54 -13.35
C HIS A 233 0.64 24.74 -12.09
N ALA A 234 1.59 23.84 -11.88
CA ALA A 234 2.64 23.92 -10.86
C ALA A 234 4.01 23.81 -11.54
N SER A 235 5.10 24.18 -10.86
CA SER A 235 6.45 23.89 -11.37
C SER A 235 6.73 22.39 -11.24
N LEU A 236 7.38 21.78 -12.25
CA LEU A 236 7.75 20.37 -12.24
C LEU A 236 8.63 19.99 -11.04
N SER A 237 9.51 20.91 -10.62
CA SER A 237 10.40 20.74 -9.47
C SER A 237 9.73 21.07 -8.13
N THR A 238 8.45 21.43 -8.12
CA THR A 238 7.71 21.56 -6.85
C THR A 238 7.59 20.15 -6.28
N PRO A 239 8.15 19.86 -5.08
CA PRO A 239 7.90 18.59 -4.44
C PRO A 239 6.39 18.36 -4.41
N SER A 240 5.93 17.16 -4.77
CA SER A 240 4.52 16.81 -4.61
C SER A 240 4.17 16.92 -3.13
N ALA A 241 3.74 18.10 -2.68
CA ALA A 241 3.26 18.38 -1.33
C ALA A 241 1.88 17.75 -1.12
N HIS A 242 1.67 16.57 -1.69
CA HIS A 242 0.53 15.74 -1.43
C HIS A 242 0.79 15.01 -0.11
N ARG A 243 -0.07 15.25 0.88
CA ARG A 243 -0.15 14.48 2.15
C ARG A 243 1.17 14.16 2.86
N GLY A 244 2.10 15.12 2.98
CA GLY A 244 3.35 14.88 3.71
C GLY A 244 4.24 13.77 3.11
N MET A 245 4.10 13.51 1.80
CA MET A 245 4.93 12.52 1.11
C MET A 245 6.39 12.99 1.04
N VAL A 246 7.29 12.15 1.54
CA VAL A 246 8.73 12.35 1.46
C VAL A 246 9.15 12.35 -0.02
N ALA A 247 9.98 13.32 -0.41
CA ALA A 247 10.53 13.38 -1.76
C ALA A 247 11.24 12.06 -2.12
N PRO A 248 11.20 11.63 -3.39
CA PRO A 248 11.93 10.45 -3.82
C PRO A 248 13.43 10.60 -3.54
N VAL A 249 14.06 9.54 -3.03
CA VAL A 249 15.52 9.44 -3.03
C VAL A 249 15.96 9.18 -4.46
N VAL A 250 16.92 9.96 -4.96
CA VAL A 250 17.39 9.87 -6.34
C VAL A 250 18.83 9.33 -6.37
N PRO A 251 19.03 8.06 -6.76
CA PRO A 251 20.36 7.46 -6.89
C PRO A 251 21.26 8.19 -7.90
N GLU A 252 22.57 8.01 -7.78
CA GLU A 252 23.55 8.66 -8.68
C GLU A 252 23.36 8.26 -10.15
N LEU A 253 22.95 7.01 -10.42
CA LEU A 253 22.67 6.52 -11.77
C LEU A 253 21.56 7.33 -12.47
N VAL A 254 20.58 7.83 -11.70
CA VAL A 254 19.51 8.68 -12.23
C VAL A 254 20.03 10.11 -12.38
N ARG A 255 20.66 10.66 -11.33
CA ARG A 255 21.16 12.05 -11.32
C ARG A 255 22.12 12.34 -12.47
N SER A 256 23.06 11.44 -12.73
CA SER A 256 24.08 11.59 -13.78
C SER A 256 23.52 11.58 -15.21
N SER A 257 22.37 10.94 -15.43
CA SER A 257 21.75 10.78 -16.77
C SER A 257 20.55 11.69 -16.99
N LEU A 258 19.97 12.26 -15.93
CA LEU A 258 18.68 12.96 -15.96
C LEU A 258 18.66 14.09 -16.99
N ALA A 259 19.66 14.97 -16.99
CA ALA A 259 19.67 16.13 -17.89
C ALA A 259 19.67 15.73 -19.38
N GLU A 260 20.30 14.60 -19.72
CA GLU A 260 20.28 14.06 -21.08
C GLU A 260 18.91 13.52 -21.46
N VAL A 261 18.29 12.76 -20.55
CA VAL A 261 16.93 12.21 -20.75
C VAL A 261 15.90 13.33 -20.90
N LEU A 262 15.94 14.37 -20.06
CA LEU A 262 15.02 15.51 -20.14
C LEU A 262 15.15 16.25 -21.47
N ARG A 263 16.37 16.55 -21.92
CA ARG A 263 16.61 17.17 -23.23
C ARG A 263 16.09 16.29 -24.36
N ARG A 264 16.30 14.98 -24.30
CA ARG A 264 15.84 14.02 -25.33
C ARG A 264 14.31 13.93 -25.39
N ALA A 265 13.65 14.09 -24.25
CA ALA A 265 12.20 14.14 -24.11
C ALA A 265 11.60 15.52 -24.44
N GLY A 266 12.42 16.55 -24.72
CA GLY A 266 11.96 17.91 -24.98
C GLY A 266 11.40 18.62 -23.74
N VAL A 267 11.86 18.23 -22.54
CA VAL A 267 11.47 18.86 -21.28
C VAL A 267 12.53 19.87 -20.88
N GLU A 268 12.17 21.15 -20.94
CA GLU A 268 13.06 22.24 -20.60
C GLU A 268 13.27 22.39 -19.08
N PRO A 269 14.43 22.91 -18.65
CA PRO A 269 14.61 23.33 -17.26
C PRO A 269 13.54 24.34 -16.83
N GLY A 270 12.87 24.09 -15.71
CA GLY A 270 11.81 24.97 -15.20
C GLY A 270 10.43 24.78 -15.85
N ALA A 271 10.25 23.74 -16.67
CA ALA A 271 8.94 23.35 -17.20
C ALA A 271 7.87 23.26 -16.09
N SER A 272 6.62 23.57 -16.46
CA SER A 272 5.49 23.27 -15.61
C SER A 272 5.30 21.75 -15.46
N LEU A 273 4.58 21.33 -14.42
CA LEU A 273 4.23 19.95 -14.18
C LEU A 273 3.46 19.34 -15.36
N ALA A 274 2.57 20.12 -15.98
CA ALA A 274 1.82 19.71 -17.15
C ALA A 274 2.73 19.47 -18.36
N GLU A 275 3.66 20.38 -18.64
CA GLU A 275 4.65 20.23 -19.72
C GLU A 275 5.61 19.07 -19.44
N GLY A 276 6.08 18.92 -18.20
CA GLY A 276 6.99 17.86 -17.79
C GLY A 276 6.35 16.48 -17.88
N ILE A 277 5.21 16.25 -17.21
CA ILE A 277 4.49 14.97 -17.28
C ILE A 277 4.04 14.69 -18.71
N GLY A 278 3.51 15.70 -19.42
CA GLY A 278 3.07 15.55 -20.81
C GLY A 278 4.22 15.18 -21.75
N GLY A 279 5.33 15.90 -21.69
CA GLY A 279 6.53 15.67 -22.50
C GLY A 279 7.16 14.31 -22.23
N LEU A 280 7.35 13.95 -20.95
CA LEU A 280 7.86 12.63 -20.56
C LEU A 280 6.91 11.51 -21.00
N THR A 281 5.61 11.67 -20.77
CA THR A 281 4.62 10.65 -21.17
C THR A 281 4.63 10.46 -22.68
N GLY A 282 4.62 11.55 -23.45
CA GLY A 282 4.71 11.49 -24.92
C GLY A 282 5.99 10.82 -25.40
N TYR A 283 7.12 11.14 -24.79
CA TYR A 283 8.41 10.55 -25.09
C TYR A 283 8.44 9.03 -24.83
N PHE A 284 8.05 8.58 -23.64
CA PHE A 284 8.10 7.17 -23.28
C PHE A 284 7.01 6.34 -23.98
N ARG A 285 5.84 6.91 -24.32
CA ARG A 285 4.83 6.26 -25.16
C ARG A 285 5.29 6.02 -26.59
N ALA A 286 6.24 6.81 -27.08
CA ALA A 286 6.79 6.67 -28.43
C ALA A 286 7.82 5.54 -28.56
N PHE A 287 8.15 4.85 -27.46
CA PHE A 287 9.06 3.72 -27.49
C PHE A 287 8.48 2.62 -28.36
N ARG A 288 9.35 1.87 -29.03
CA ARG A 288 8.95 0.79 -29.94
C ARG A 288 9.40 -0.57 -29.45
N ASP A 289 8.87 -1.59 -30.07
CA ASP A 289 9.43 -2.94 -29.96
C ASP A 289 10.74 -3.01 -30.75
N GLY A 290 11.78 -3.61 -30.17
CA GLY A 290 13.10 -3.67 -30.80
C GLY A 290 14.23 -4.02 -29.83
N ASP A 291 15.43 -4.19 -30.38
CA ASP A 291 16.63 -4.48 -29.58
C ASP A 291 17.14 -3.20 -28.94
N LEU A 292 17.56 -3.29 -27.67
CA LEU A 292 18.27 -2.19 -27.03
C LEU A 292 19.51 -1.83 -27.84
N PRO A 293 19.74 -0.54 -28.14
CA PRO A 293 21.06 -0.12 -28.57
C PRO A 293 22.09 -0.52 -27.51
N GLY A 294 23.33 -0.75 -27.95
CA GLY A 294 24.42 -1.23 -27.09
C GLY A 294 24.57 -0.42 -25.80
N ASP A 295 25.19 -1.04 -24.79
CA ASP A 295 25.25 -0.52 -23.42
C ASP A 295 25.80 0.92 -23.36
N LEU A 296 24.93 1.87 -23.04
CA LEU A 296 25.23 3.31 -23.00
C LEU A 296 25.92 3.67 -21.68
N GLY A 297 27.09 3.06 -21.44
CA GLY A 297 27.95 3.35 -20.29
C GLY A 297 27.67 2.51 -19.03
N GLY A 298 27.20 1.27 -19.17
CA GLY A 298 27.02 0.35 -18.03
C GLY A 298 25.71 0.53 -17.26
N GLN A 299 24.95 1.59 -17.56
CA GLN A 299 23.78 1.98 -16.77
C GLN A 299 22.49 1.64 -17.49
N LEU A 300 21.73 0.70 -16.93
CA LEU A 300 20.48 0.22 -17.52
C LEU A 300 19.44 1.33 -17.67
N TYR A 301 19.26 2.18 -16.64
CA TYR A 301 18.35 3.34 -16.71
C TYR A 301 18.63 4.22 -17.92
N ARG A 302 19.89 4.66 -18.09
CA ARG A 302 20.31 5.49 -19.22
C ARG A 302 20.07 4.81 -20.55
N THR A 303 20.45 3.53 -20.65
CA THR A 303 20.29 2.72 -21.87
C THR A 303 18.82 2.60 -22.28
N LEU A 304 17.94 2.28 -21.33
CA LEU A 304 16.49 2.21 -21.58
C LEU A 304 15.92 3.59 -21.92
N ALA A 305 16.22 4.61 -21.10
CA ALA A 305 15.62 5.93 -21.23
C ALA A 305 16.00 6.65 -22.54
N LEU A 306 17.18 6.39 -23.09
CA LEU A 306 17.64 7.00 -24.34
C LEU A 306 17.48 6.09 -25.56
N GLY A 307 17.30 4.78 -25.35
CA GLY A 307 17.27 3.79 -26.42
C GLY A 307 16.00 3.84 -27.28
N GLY A 308 14.88 4.35 -26.74
CA GLY A 308 13.63 4.50 -27.49
C GLY A 308 12.94 3.17 -27.82
N VAL A 309 13.33 2.09 -27.15
CA VAL A 309 12.75 0.75 -27.30
C VAL A 309 12.38 0.17 -25.95
N GLY A 310 11.33 -0.64 -25.89
CA GLY A 310 10.95 -1.36 -24.69
C GLY A 310 9.48 -1.71 -24.58
N ALA A 311 9.24 -2.85 -23.93
CA ALA A 311 7.95 -3.27 -23.39
C ALA A 311 7.39 -2.31 -22.32
N CYS A 312 6.15 -2.58 -21.88
CA CYS A 312 5.47 -1.82 -20.81
C CYS A 312 6.32 -1.63 -19.54
N ARG A 313 6.97 -2.71 -19.07
CA ARG A 313 7.84 -2.69 -17.89
C ARG A 313 9.05 -1.75 -18.05
N HIS A 314 9.66 -1.69 -19.23
CA HIS A 314 10.79 -0.79 -19.48
C HIS A 314 10.37 0.67 -19.51
N ARG A 315 9.24 0.96 -20.16
CA ARG A 315 8.66 2.30 -20.22
C ARG A 315 8.31 2.80 -18.84
N ALA A 316 7.58 2.00 -18.06
CA ALA A 316 7.21 2.32 -16.68
C ALA A 316 8.44 2.53 -15.79
N TYR A 317 9.46 1.68 -15.89
CA TYR A 317 10.69 1.81 -15.13
C TYR A 317 11.44 3.12 -15.46
N ALA A 318 11.75 3.35 -16.73
CA ALA A 318 12.50 4.54 -17.13
C ALA A 318 11.70 5.83 -16.83
N PHE A 319 10.37 5.80 -17.00
CA PHE A 319 9.49 6.90 -16.63
C PHE A 319 9.53 7.20 -15.12
N VAL A 320 9.31 6.19 -14.27
CA VAL A 320 9.29 6.35 -12.81
C VAL A 320 10.61 6.89 -12.28
N LEU A 321 11.75 6.36 -12.74
CA LEU A 321 13.07 6.86 -12.36
C LEU A 321 13.28 8.31 -12.80
N THR A 322 12.81 8.67 -13.99
CA THR A 322 12.89 10.06 -14.50
C THR A 322 12.01 11.00 -13.68
N MET A 323 10.81 10.55 -13.30
CA MET A 323 9.90 11.29 -12.42
C MET A 323 10.51 11.52 -11.04
N HIS A 324 11.15 10.50 -10.46
CA HIS A 324 11.91 10.65 -9.22
C HIS A 324 13.05 11.66 -9.38
N GLY A 325 13.78 11.61 -10.49
CA GLY A 325 14.86 12.56 -10.80
C GLY A 325 14.41 14.02 -10.84
N VAL A 326 13.18 14.30 -11.28
CA VAL A 326 12.60 15.65 -11.25
C VAL A 326 11.86 15.99 -9.95
N GLY A 327 11.93 15.13 -8.94
CA GLY A 327 11.35 15.34 -7.61
C GLY A 327 9.87 14.99 -7.49
N VAL A 328 9.28 14.35 -8.50
CA VAL A 328 7.87 13.93 -8.49
C VAL A 328 7.76 12.50 -7.98
N ASN A 329 6.91 12.30 -6.97
CA ASN A 329 6.63 10.97 -6.46
C ASN A 329 5.88 10.14 -7.51
N ALA A 330 6.48 9.01 -7.88
CA ALA A 330 5.91 8.05 -8.81
C ALA A 330 6.10 6.63 -8.27
N ARG A 331 5.24 5.70 -8.69
CA ARG A 331 5.33 4.27 -8.39
C ARG A 331 5.40 3.49 -9.68
N PHE A 332 6.29 2.52 -9.74
CA PHE A 332 6.19 1.45 -10.72
C PHE A 332 5.11 0.49 -10.26
N VAL A 333 4.18 0.12 -11.13
CA VAL A 333 3.15 -0.86 -10.82
C VAL A 333 3.11 -1.91 -11.91
N GLY A 334 2.89 -3.16 -11.52
CA GLY A 334 2.75 -4.24 -12.48
C GLY A 334 1.89 -5.39 -12.01
N ASN A 335 1.56 -6.22 -12.99
CA ASN A 335 0.91 -7.51 -12.84
C ASN A 335 1.51 -8.50 -13.85
N GLU A 336 0.83 -9.60 -14.12
CA GLU A 336 1.28 -10.65 -15.03
C GLU A 336 1.38 -10.23 -16.50
N ALA A 337 0.61 -9.22 -16.91
CA ALA A 337 0.45 -8.84 -18.32
C ALA A 337 0.97 -7.43 -18.61
N HIS A 338 0.84 -6.51 -17.65
CA HIS A 338 1.11 -5.10 -17.89
C HIS A 338 1.87 -4.44 -16.73
N ALA A 339 2.55 -3.35 -17.07
CA ALA A 339 3.21 -2.47 -16.12
C ALA A 339 3.00 -1.00 -16.52
N TRP A 340 2.77 -0.15 -15.53
CA TRP A 340 2.47 1.27 -15.71
C TRP A 340 3.05 2.09 -14.55
N ALA A 341 2.88 3.41 -14.62
CA ALA A 341 3.27 4.31 -13.54
C ALA A 341 2.03 4.85 -12.81
N GLU A 342 2.12 5.04 -11.50
CA GLU A 342 1.21 5.92 -10.76
C GLU A 342 2.00 7.17 -10.38
N VAL A 343 1.44 8.36 -10.61
CA VAL A 343 2.09 9.64 -10.33
C VAL A 343 1.28 10.42 -9.33
N ALA A 344 1.94 10.95 -8.29
CA ALA A 344 1.32 11.83 -7.31
C ALA A 344 1.27 13.27 -7.84
N VAL A 345 0.10 13.67 -8.33
CA VAL A 345 -0.18 15.00 -8.84
C VAL A 345 -0.53 15.94 -7.68
N PRO A 346 0.17 17.08 -7.48
CA PRO A 346 -0.18 18.06 -6.46
C PRO A 346 -1.65 18.46 -6.52
N GLY A 347 -2.34 18.56 -5.38
CA GLY A 347 -3.77 18.90 -5.34
C GLY A 347 -4.76 17.86 -5.91
N ALA A 348 -4.31 16.86 -6.68
CA ALA A 348 -5.15 15.80 -7.25
C ALA A 348 -4.84 14.39 -6.70
N GLY A 349 -3.68 14.17 -6.11
CA GLY A 349 -3.29 12.86 -5.57
C GLY A 349 -2.81 11.91 -6.65
N TRP A 350 -2.92 10.60 -6.39
CA TRP A 350 -2.35 9.59 -7.27
C TRP A 350 -3.21 9.37 -8.52
N SER A 351 -2.56 9.34 -9.68
CA SER A 351 -3.20 9.02 -10.96
C SER A 351 -2.35 8.05 -11.76
N ARG A 352 -3.02 7.09 -12.39
CA ARG A 352 -2.42 6.16 -13.35
C ARG A 352 -1.93 6.89 -14.61
N VAL A 353 -0.73 6.54 -15.04
CA VAL A 353 -0.12 6.91 -16.32
C VAL A 353 0.23 5.62 -17.06
N ASP A 354 -0.61 5.28 -18.03
CA ASP A 354 -0.35 4.15 -18.94
C ASP A 354 0.58 4.59 -20.07
N LEU A 355 1.69 3.88 -20.23
CA LEU A 355 2.72 4.17 -21.24
C LEU A 355 2.65 3.21 -22.43
N GLY A 356 1.66 2.31 -22.44
CA GLY A 356 1.53 1.23 -23.40
C GLY A 356 2.63 0.18 -23.24
N GLY A 357 2.81 -0.66 -24.25
CA GLY A 357 3.77 -1.75 -24.22
C GLY A 357 4.00 -2.34 -25.60
N TRP A 358 4.33 -3.63 -25.64
CA TRP A 358 4.41 -4.36 -26.90
C TRP A 358 3.04 -4.41 -27.58
N ASP A 359 3.08 -4.42 -28.92
CA ASP A 359 1.93 -4.67 -29.77
C ASP A 359 1.69 -6.18 -29.85
N VAL A 360 1.14 -6.75 -28.76
CA VAL A 360 0.85 -8.18 -28.63
C VAL A 360 -0.57 -8.39 -28.12
N PRO A 361 -1.25 -9.49 -28.52
CA PRO A 361 -2.58 -9.79 -28.02
C PRO A 361 -2.63 -9.94 -26.49
N LEU A 362 -3.71 -9.45 -25.89
CA LEU A 362 -4.04 -9.68 -24.49
C LEU A 362 -5.23 -10.64 -24.39
N ARG A 363 -5.04 -11.76 -23.70
CA ARG A 363 -6.13 -12.64 -23.27
C ARG A 363 -6.52 -12.34 -21.85
N THR A 364 -7.76 -11.89 -21.68
CA THR A 364 -8.36 -11.75 -20.36
C THR A 364 -9.07 -13.05 -20.00
N GLU A 365 -8.65 -13.65 -18.90
CA GLU A 365 -9.22 -14.86 -18.32
C GLU A 365 -10.07 -14.49 -17.12
N SER A 366 -11.35 -14.84 -17.15
CA SER A 366 -12.27 -14.66 -16.03
C SER A 366 -13.22 -15.85 -15.93
N ALA A 367 -13.57 -16.23 -14.70
CA ALA A 367 -14.50 -17.32 -14.45
C ALA A 367 -15.96 -16.99 -14.85
N SER A 368 -16.26 -15.70 -15.04
CA SER A 368 -17.55 -15.19 -15.48
C SER A 368 -17.36 -13.95 -16.36
N GLU A 369 -18.35 -13.61 -17.18
CA GLU A 369 -18.37 -12.33 -17.87
C GLU A 369 -18.39 -11.18 -16.86
N ARG A 370 -17.67 -10.10 -17.19
CA ARG A 370 -17.57 -8.90 -16.36
C ARG A 370 -17.68 -7.65 -17.22
N GLU A 371 -18.45 -6.70 -16.74
CA GLU A 371 -18.57 -5.38 -17.36
C GLU A 371 -17.21 -4.67 -17.27
N ALA A 372 -16.78 -4.01 -18.34
CA ALA A 372 -15.56 -3.22 -18.32
C ALA A 372 -15.77 -1.91 -17.56
N PHE A 373 -14.87 -1.59 -16.64
CA PHE A 373 -14.86 -0.29 -15.98
C PHE A 373 -14.41 0.80 -16.95
N VAL A 374 -15.20 1.87 -17.06
CA VAL A 374 -14.88 3.05 -17.86
C VAL A 374 -14.62 4.23 -16.91
N PRO A 375 -13.38 4.77 -16.88
CA PRO A 375 -13.08 5.98 -16.11
C PRO A 375 -13.93 7.17 -16.57
N ALA A 376 -14.28 8.06 -15.64
CA ALA A 376 -15.12 9.22 -15.92
C ALA A 376 -14.48 10.23 -16.91
N ASN A 377 -13.15 10.32 -16.91
CA ASN A 377 -12.41 11.22 -17.79
C ASN A 377 -11.59 10.43 -18.81
N PRO A 378 -11.45 10.91 -20.06
CA PRO A 378 -10.48 10.34 -20.99
C PRO A 378 -9.05 10.60 -20.51
N ASP A 379 -8.09 9.76 -20.90
CA ASP A 379 -6.67 10.00 -20.66
C ASP A 379 -6.22 11.30 -21.38
N PRO A 380 -5.81 12.35 -20.64
CA PRO A 380 -5.50 13.67 -21.21
C PRO A 380 -4.05 13.79 -21.68
N LEU A 381 -3.23 12.74 -21.52
CA LEU A 381 -1.80 12.80 -21.84
C LEU A 381 -1.53 12.60 -23.34
N PRO A 382 -0.44 13.18 -23.88
CA PRO A 382 -0.10 13.05 -25.30
C PRO A 382 -0.02 11.61 -25.79
N ARG A 383 -0.50 11.38 -27.01
CA ARG A 383 -0.48 10.06 -27.68
C ARG A 383 0.29 10.20 -29.00
N PRO A 384 1.57 9.80 -29.05
CA PRO A 384 2.38 9.92 -30.27
C PRO A 384 1.87 8.99 -31.37
N ALA A 385 2.27 9.26 -32.62
CA ALA A 385 1.97 8.39 -33.74
C ALA A 385 2.57 6.99 -33.52
N GLY A 386 1.77 5.94 -33.69
CA GLY A 386 2.16 4.56 -33.37
C GLY A 386 1.85 4.12 -31.93
N TYR A 387 1.33 5.00 -31.08
CA TYR A 387 0.75 4.59 -29.80
C TYR A 387 -0.58 3.86 -30.02
N GLY A 388 -0.53 2.53 -30.04
CA GLY A 388 -1.71 1.66 -30.04
C GLY A 388 -2.13 1.27 -28.62
N GLN A 389 -3.40 1.51 -28.26
CA GLN A 389 -3.99 1.08 -26.98
C GLN A 389 -4.54 -0.36 -27.03
N LEU A 390 -3.87 -1.29 -27.72
CA LEU A 390 -4.47 -2.58 -28.10
C LEU A 390 -5.01 -3.41 -26.93
N TYR A 391 -4.57 -3.16 -25.70
CA TYR A 391 -5.18 -3.71 -24.50
C TYR A 391 -5.80 -2.68 -23.52
N SER A 392 -5.52 -1.37 -23.67
CA SER A 392 -6.08 -0.32 -22.80
C SER A 392 -7.49 0.14 -23.22
N SER A 393 -7.95 -0.28 -24.40
CA SER A 393 -9.32 -0.11 -24.89
C SER A 393 -9.89 -1.42 -25.41
N SER A 394 -10.23 -2.34 -24.50
CA SER A 394 -11.16 -3.44 -24.80
C SER A 394 -12.43 -3.28 -23.95
N PRO A 395 -13.58 -2.91 -24.55
CA PRO A 395 -14.84 -3.44 -24.07
C PRO A 395 -14.91 -4.95 -24.40
N SER A 396 -15.42 -5.73 -23.45
CA SER A 396 -15.58 -7.20 -23.40
C SER A 396 -16.11 -7.90 -24.69
N PRO A 397 -16.04 -9.24 -24.79
CA PRO A 397 -15.81 -9.99 -26.02
C PRO A 397 -17.07 -10.26 -26.85
N THR A 398 -16.97 -10.21 -28.18
CA THR A 398 -17.80 -11.03 -29.07
C THR A 398 -17.15 -11.18 -30.45
N ARG A 399 -16.51 -12.33 -30.70
CA ARG A 399 -16.59 -13.11 -31.96
C ARG A 399 -15.60 -14.28 -31.92
N ALA A 400 -16.03 -15.37 -31.28
CA ALA A 400 -15.75 -16.68 -31.86
C ALA A 400 -16.61 -16.83 -33.13
N ASN A 401 -16.04 -17.44 -34.17
CA ASN A 401 -16.57 -17.63 -35.52
C ASN A 401 -16.63 -16.38 -36.42
N GLN A 402 -15.49 -16.04 -37.01
CA GLN A 402 -15.38 -15.86 -38.46
C GLN A 402 -13.93 -16.10 -38.89
N GLN A 403 -13.72 -17.14 -39.70
CA GLN A 403 -12.46 -17.39 -40.41
C GLN A 403 -12.05 -16.15 -41.21
N PRO A 404 -10.75 -15.80 -41.28
CA PRO A 404 -10.30 -14.72 -42.14
C PRO A 404 -10.22 -15.22 -43.58
N THR A 405 -11.24 -14.96 -44.39
CA THR A 405 -11.06 -14.87 -45.84
C THR A 405 -10.40 -13.53 -46.15
N ALA A 406 -9.12 -13.59 -46.50
CA ALA A 406 -8.39 -12.48 -47.08
C ALA A 406 -9.08 -11.97 -48.36
N GLN A 407 -9.21 -10.65 -48.51
CA GLN A 407 -9.04 -9.97 -49.80
C GLN A 407 -8.99 -8.44 -49.64
N ALA A 408 -7.90 -7.87 -50.15
CA ALA A 408 -7.67 -6.44 -50.34
C ALA A 408 -8.62 -5.88 -51.42
N PRO A 409 -8.90 -4.55 -51.45
CA PRO A 409 -9.79 -3.98 -52.44
C PRO A 409 -9.02 -3.68 -53.74
N GLN A 410 -9.43 -4.32 -54.84
CA GLN A 410 -9.26 -3.78 -56.18
C GLN A 410 -10.60 -3.72 -56.90
N ALA A 411 -10.68 -2.71 -57.76
CA ALA A 411 -11.89 -2.13 -58.28
C ALA A 411 -12.54 -2.93 -59.42
N THR A 412 -13.70 -2.40 -59.82
CA THR A 412 -14.40 -2.52 -61.11
C THR A 412 -15.32 -3.73 -61.37
N ALA A 413 -16.61 -3.38 -61.40
CA ALA A 413 -17.55 -3.58 -62.50
C ALA A 413 -18.45 -4.84 -62.53
N GLN A 414 -19.73 -4.51 -62.79
CA GLN A 414 -20.79 -5.27 -63.46
C GLN A 414 -21.87 -6.01 -62.65
N SER A 415 -23.09 -5.54 -62.93
CA SER A 415 -24.43 -6.11 -62.77
C SER A 415 -24.52 -7.63 -62.96
N ALA A 416 -25.38 -8.30 -62.18
CA ALA A 416 -26.77 -8.59 -62.59
C ALA A 416 -27.45 -9.56 -61.60
N ALA A 417 -28.74 -9.28 -61.38
CA ALA A 417 -29.86 -10.09 -60.92
C ALA A 417 -29.64 -11.58 -60.53
N GLN A 418 -30.28 -12.01 -59.43
CA GLN A 418 -31.49 -12.86 -59.48
C GLN A 418 -31.99 -13.28 -58.07
N GLN A 419 -33.20 -12.81 -57.75
CA GLN A 419 -34.39 -13.52 -57.24
C GLN A 419 -34.27 -14.62 -56.15
N SER A 420 -35.05 -14.38 -55.08
CA SER A 420 -35.61 -15.24 -54.01
C SER A 420 -36.38 -16.49 -54.52
N PRO A 421 -37.20 -17.24 -53.71
CA PRO A 421 -37.48 -17.27 -52.25
C PRO A 421 -37.65 -18.70 -51.64
N GLY A 422 -38.03 -18.84 -50.36
CA GLY A 422 -38.79 -20.03 -49.90
C GLY A 422 -38.82 -20.38 -48.41
N SER A 423 -39.91 -19.97 -47.73
CA SER A 423 -40.77 -20.68 -46.76
C SER A 423 -40.26 -21.41 -45.49
N ALA A 424 -40.68 -20.85 -44.35
CA ALA A 424 -41.48 -21.38 -43.22
C ALA A 424 -41.48 -22.88 -42.85
N VAL A 425 -41.48 -23.18 -41.54
CA VAL A 425 -42.56 -23.88 -40.78
C VAL A 425 -42.17 -23.97 -39.27
N ALA A 426 -43.15 -23.72 -38.38
CA ALA A 426 -43.11 -24.00 -36.93
C ALA A 426 -43.78 -25.36 -36.62
N PRO A 427 -43.56 -25.97 -35.43
CA PRO A 427 -44.70 -26.10 -34.51
C PRO A 427 -44.37 -26.11 -32.98
N THR A 428 -45.35 -25.71 -32.18
CA THR A 428 -45.62 -26.08 -30.76
C THR A 428 -46.67 -27.22 -30.74
N PRO A 429 -47.11 -27.89 -29.61
CA PRO A 429 -47.16 -27.48 -28.18
C PRO A 429 -46.84 -28.59 -27.11
N GLY A 430 -46.99 -28.25 -25.81
CA GLY A 430 -46.67 -29.00 -24.55
C GLY A 430 -47.46 -30.31 -24.27
N PRO A 431 -47.95 -30.66 -23.05
CA PRO A 431 -47.82 -30.10 -21.67
C PRO A 431 -47.56 -31.17 -20.55
N GLY A 432 -47.51 -30.80 -19.24
CA GLY A 432 -48.09 -31.68 -18.19
C GLY A 432 -47.50 -31.79 -16.75
N ILE A 433 -48.28 -31.27 -15.79
CA ILE A 433 -48.83 -31.93 -14.55
C ILE A 433 -47.99 -32.08 -13.24
N ALA A 434 -48.28 -31.16 -12.29
CA ALA A 434 -48.92 -31.26 -10.94
C ALA A 434 -48.30 -31.93 -9.66
N ALA A 435 -48.38 -31.12 -8.58
CA ALA A 435 -49.04 -31.30 -7.25
C ALA A 435 -48.41 -32.14 -6.11
N GLY A 436 -48.50 -31.60 -4.86
CA GLY A 436 -48.38 -32.40 -3.62
C GLY A 436 -48.05 -31.70 -2.28
N ILE A 437 -48.91 -30.80 -1.78
CA ILE A 437 -49.36 -30.55 -0.38
C ILE A 437 -48.69 -31.27 0.83
N ALA A 438 -48.38 -30.55 1.93
CA ALA A 438 -49.03 -30.68 3.27
C ALA A 438 -48.35 -29.87 4.41
N SER A 439 -49.19 -29.35 5.30
CA SER A 439 -48.95 -28.49 6.47
C SER A 439 -48.66 -29.27 7.77
N GLY A 440 -48.18 -28.58 8.83
CA GLY A 440 -48.30 -29.08 10.21
C GLY A 440 -47.57 -28.25 11.27
N ALA A 441 -48.34 -27.59 12.15
CA ALA A 441 -47.91 -26.76 13.28
C ALA A 441 -47.70 -27.56 14.58
N GLY A 442 -46.99 -27.00 15.56
CA GLY A 442 -47.07 -27.42 16.97
C GLY A 442 -45.86 -27.09 17.86
N ALA A 443 -45.91 -25.95 18.54
CA ALA A 443 -45.37 -25.74 19.91
C ALA A 443 -46.56 -25.91 20.89
N PRO A 444 -46.42 -26.09 22.24
CA PRO A 444 -45.59 -25.28 23.15
C PRO A 444 -45.02 -26.03 24.39
N GLY A 445 -44.28 -25.33 25.26
CA GLY A 445 -44.09 -25.77 26.66
C GLY A 445 -42.82 -25.31 27.37
N GLU A 446 -42.88 -24.12 27.96
CA GLU A 446 -42.47 -23.71 29.33
C GLU A 446 -41.15 -24.20 29.98
N GLY A 447 -40.39 -23.23 30.49
CA GLY A 447 -39.32 -23.43 31.48
C GLY A 447 -38.48 -22.18 31.77
N ALA A 448 -39.08 -21.18 32.41
CA ALA A 448 -38.36 -20.15 33.22
C ALA A 448 -38.39 -20.63 34.69
N PRO A 449 -37.45 -20.25 35.59
CA PRO A 449 -37.19 -18.84 35.93
C PRO A 449 -35.71 -18.50 36.21
N ASP A 450 -35.33 -17.23 36.08
CA ASP A 450 -35.05 -16.36 37.25
C ASP A 450 -34.39 -15.04 36.82
N THR A 451 -35.05 -13.98 37.26
CA THR A 451 -34.63 -12.58 37.24
C THR A 451 -33.53 -12.34 38.27
N ALA A 452 -32.38 -11.83 37.83
CA ALA A 452 -31.42 -11.16 38.69
C ALA A 452 -31.00 -9.81 38.08
N THR A 453 -31.58 -8.79 38.68
CA THR A 453 -31.18 -7.39 38.81
C THR A 453 -29.77 -6.99 38.35
N SER A 454 -29.77 -5.92 37.56
CA SER A 454 -28.68 -4.96 37.39
C SER A 454 -28.25 -4.32 38.71
N GLU A 455 -27.01 -4.55 39.14
CA GLU A 455 -26.28 -3.70 40.09
C GLU A 455 -24.87 -3.42 39.58
N GLY A 456 -24.49 -2.14 39.63
CA GLY A 456 -23.25 -1.62 39.10
C GLY A 456 -22.03 -1.99 39.94
N LEU A 457 -20.93 -2.25 39.25
CA LEU A 457 -19.59 -2.22 39.84
C LEU A 457 -19.22 -0.77 40.13
N ARG A 458 -19.48 -0.36 41.37
CA ARG A 458 -18.88 0.81 42.01
C ARG A 458 -17.37 0.57 42.14
N GLU A 459 -16.59 1.57 41.75
CA GLU A 459 -15.19 1.71 42.13
C GLU A 459 -15.06 1.73 43.65
N ASP A 460 -14.24 0.84 44.18
CA ASP A 460 -13.82 0.86 45.58
C ASP A 460 -12.78 1.98 45.76
N PRO A 461 -13.01 3.01 46.60
CA PRO A 461 -12.02 4.03 46.84
C PRO A 461 -10.86 3.41 47.63
N ARG A 462 -9.67 3.42 47.01
CA ARG A 462 -8.42 3.05 47.68
C ARG A 462 -8.33 3.78 49.01
N GLN A 463 -8.24 3.00 50.07
CA GLN A 463 -7.95 3.43 51.42
C GLN A 463 -6.54 4.05 51.41
N ASP A 464 -6.46 5.38 51.45
CA ASP A 464 -5.20 6.10 51.70
C ASP A 464 -4.74 5.74 53.12
N ASP A 465 -3.59 5.07 53.24
CA ASP A 465 -2.87 4.93 54.52
C ASP A 465 -2.35 6.33 54.92
N PRO A 466 -2.87 6.95 55.99
CA PRO A 466 -2.54 8.32 56.36
C PRO A 466 -1.14 8.48 56.98
N SER A 467 -0.32 7.43 57.00
CA SER A 467 1.03 7.46 57.60
C SER A 467 2.18 7.68 56.61
N VAL A 468 1.95 7.71 55.29
CA VAL A 468 2.99 7.98 54.28
C VAL A 468 2.97 9.46 53.87
N VAL A 469 3.92 10.24 54.39
CA VAL A 469 4.16 11.61 53.91
C VAL A 469 4.61 11.54 52.46
N ARG A 470 3.79 12.04 51.53
CA ARG A 470 4.14 12.10 50.11
C ARG A 470 5.06 13.29 49.85
N VAL A 471 6.16 13.05 49.14
CA VAL A 471 7.12 14.10 48.75
C VAL A 471 6.69 14.78 47.45
N GLY A 472 7.02 16.05 47.27
CA GLY A 472 6.81 16.76 46.00
C GLY A 472 7.57 16.11 44.84
N THR A 473 7.00 16.18 43.63
CA THR A 473 7.64 15.68 42.40
C THR A 473 7.95 16.84 41.47
N ARG A 474 9.11 16.81 40.83
CA ARG A 474 9.49 17.68 39.71
C ARG A 474 9.65 16.81 38.46
N ILE A 475 9.00 17.21 37.37
CA ILE A 475 9.14 16.55 36.07
C ILE A 475 9.60 17.56 35.03
N ARG A 476 10.57 17.17 34.22
CA ARG A 476 11.16 18.02 33.18
C ARG A 476 11.20 17.28 31.86
N VAL A 477 10.75 17.95 30.79
CA VAL A 477 11.01 17.50 29.41
C VAL A 477 12.39 18.03 29.02
N ALA A 478 13.31 17.12 28.71
CA ALA A 478 14.68 17.45 28.34
C ALA A 478 14.83 17.65 26.83
N ASP A 479 14.15 16.83 26.03
CA ASP A 479 14.26 16.87 24.58
C ASP A 479 12.98 16.38 23.88
N VAL A 480 12.71 16.95 22.70
CA VAL A 480 11.63 16.55 21.79
C VAL A 480 12.19 16.45 20.38
N ARG A 481 12.29 15.21 19.87
CA ARG A 481 12.84 14.90 18.55
C ARG A 481 11.79 14.28 17.65
N ALA A 482 11.95 14.45 16.34
CA ALA A 482 11.19 13.67 15.38
C ALA A 482 11.74 12.23 15.35
N SER A 483 10.98 11.30 14.78
CA SER A 483 11.38 9.90 14.65
C SER A 483 12.66 9.68 13.83
N ASP A 484 13.09 10.68 13.05
CA ASP A 484 14.36 10.69 12.31
C ASP A 484 15.54 11.27 13.12
N GLY A 485 15.32 11.67 14.38
CA GLY A 485 16.32 12.23 15.28
C GLY A 485 16.56 13.73 15.15
N SER A 486 15.85 14.42 14.26
CA SER A 486 15.94 15.88 14.12
C SER A 486 15.24 16.62 15.28
N ALA A 487 15.78 17.79 15.66
CA ALA A 487 15.17 18.65 16.68
C ALA A 487 13.87 19.26 16.14
N VAL A 488 12.76 19.14 16.88
CA VAL A 488 11.45 19.59 16.42
C VAL A 488 11.24 21.04 16.84
N THR A 489 11.60 21.99 15.98
CA THR A 489 11.25 23.41 16.18
C THR A 489 9.88 23.78 15.58
N ALA A 490 9.28 22.88 14.80
CA ALA A 490 7.94 23.04 14.24
C ALA A 490 7.24 21.67 14.19
N PHE A 491 6.06 21.58 14.80
CA PHE A 491 5.27 20.35 14.83
C PHE A 491 4.52 20.15 13.50
N VAL A 492 4.65 18.96 12.91
CA VAL A 492 3.81 18.51 11.79
C VAL A 492 2.73 17.58 12.34
N ARG A 493 1.46 17.83 12.00
CA ARG A 493 0.30 17.02 12.43
C ARG A 493 0.49 15.54 12.06
N GLY A 494 0.07 14.62 12.93
CA GLY A 494 0.23 13.19 12.68
C GLY A 494 1.68 12.68 12.80
N THR A 495 2.62 13.51 13.25
CA THR A 495 4.01 13.08 13.46
C THR A 495 4.16 12.36 14.78
N LEU A 496 4.94 11.29 14.77
CA LEU A 496 5.41 10.63 15.98
C LEU A 496 6.65 11.36 16.49
N VAL A 497 6.54 11.99 17.66
CA VAL A 497 7.67 12.65 18.32
C VAL A 497 8.20 11.80 19.45
N GLU A 498 9.51 11.74 19.60
CA GLU A 498 10.18 11.15 20.74
C GLU A 498 10.43 12.22 21.80
N VAL A 499 9.84 12.02 22.97
CA VAL A 499 9.90 12.92 24.11
C VAL A 499 10.75 12.23 25.17
N SER A 500 11.80 12.89 25.63
CA SER A 500 12.63 12.40 26.73
C SER A 500 12.74 13.43 27.83
N GLY A 501 12.97 12.97 29.06
CA GLY A 501 13.05 13.82 30.23
C GLY A 501 13.37 13.05 31.50
N GLU A 502 13.23 13.75 32.63
CA GLU A 502 13.57 13.24 33.95
C GLU A 502 12.49 13.63 34.97
N ALA A 503 12.30 12.78 35.97
CA ALA A 503 11.48 13.07 37.14
C ALA A 503 12.30 12.84 38.41
N GLN A 504 12.22 13.79 39.32
CA GLN A 504 12.90 13.78 40.62
C GLN A 504 11.91 14.15 41.71
N ASP A 505 12.17 13.73 42.94
CA ASP A 505 11.44 14.28 44.09
C ASP A 505 11.99 15.64 44.53
N GLU A 506 11.35 16.25 45.53
CA GLU A 506 11.73 17.56 46.08
C GLU A 506 13.13 17.58 46.73
N THR A 507 13.70 16.41 47.03
CA THR A 507 15.07 16.26 47.55
C THR A 507 16.11 16.13 46.43
N GLY A 508 15.67 16.00 45.18
CA GLY A 508 16.51 15.77 44.01
C GLY A 508 16.82 14.29 43.75
N ALA A 509 16.19 13.36 44.47
CA ALA A 509 16.37 11.94 44.21
C ALA A 509 15.52 11.48 43.01
N ALA A 510 16.04 10.52 42.26
CA ALA A 510 15.37 9.95 41.09
C ALA A 510 13.99 9.39 41.44
N ALA A 511 12.97 9.82 40.69
CA ALA A 511 11.61 9.33 40.87
C ALA A 511 11.38 8.07 40.03
N ALA A 512 11.93 6.94 40.46
CA ALA A 512 11.81 5.66 39.76
C ALA A 512 10.38 5.11 39.72
N ASN A 513 10.05 4.38 38.64
CA ASN A 513 8.77 3.69 38.40
C ASN A 513 7.53 4.61 38.47
N LEU A 514 7.71 5.89 38.14
CA LEU A 514 6.68 6.91 38.20
C LEU A 514 5.94 7.00 36.84
N PRO A 515 4.60 6.91 36.82
CA PRO A 515 3.83 7.10 35.61
C PRO A 515 3.94 8.55 35.09
N VAL A 516 4.21 8.69 33.79
CA VAL A 516 4.30 9.98 33.09
C VAL A 516 3.34 9.97 31.90
N GLY A 517 2.43 10.93 31.82
CA GLY A 517 1.55 11.18 30.68
C GLY A 517 1.92 12.45 29.93
N PHE A 518 1.51 12.55 28.68
CA PHE A 518 1.82 13.69 27.80
C PHE A 518 0.55 14.42 27.37
N GLU A 519 0.60 15.75 27.35
CA GLU A 519 -0.52 16.62 26.96
C GLU A 519 -0.04 17.72 26.01
N LEU A 520 -0.89 18.13 25.07
CA LEU A 520 -0.69 19.37 24.31
C LEU A 520 -1.44 20.52 24.96
N TRP A 521 -0.79 21.66 25.02
CA TRP A 521 -1.31 22.87 25.61
C TRP A 521 -1.33 23.99 24.59
N ARG A 522 -2.40 24.78 24.59
CA ARG A 522 -2.53 26.00 23.78
C ARG A 522 -3.18 27.08 24.62
N ASN A 523 -2.59 28.26 24.65
CA ASN A 523 -3.09 29.41 25.42
C ASN A 523 -3.37 29.06 26.90
N GLY A 524 -2.48 28.29 27.53
CA GLY A 524 -2.61 27.90 28.94
C GLY A 524 -3.72 26.89 29.23
N ARG A 525 -4.22 26.15 28.23
CA ARG A 525 -5.22 25.07 28.42
C ARG A 525 -4.80 23.80 27.69
N ALA A 526 -5.06 22.65 28.32
CA ALA A 526 -4.87 21.35 27.68
C ALA A 526 -5.86 21.18 26.52
N VAL A 527 -5.35 20.76 25.37
CA VAL A 527 -6.11 20.54 24.14
C VAL A 527 -6.79 19.18 24.26
N ARG A 528 -8.10 19.14 23.97
CA ARG A 528 -8.81 17.87 23.81
C ARG A 528 -8.57 17.34 22.41
N VAL A 529 -8.29 16.05 22.32
CA VAL A 529 -7.95 15.32 21.12
C VAL A 529 -8.92 14.15 20.98
N ASP A 530 -9.46 13.99 19.79
CA ASP A 530 -10.41 12.91 19.52
C ASP A 530 -9.64 11.61 19.24
N ARG A 531 -9.79 10.63 20.15
CA ARG A 531 -9.23 9.27 20.03
C ARG A 531 -10.32 8.19 20.06
N GLY A 532 -11.46 8.46 19.43
CA GLY A 532 -12.61 7.55 19.37
C GLY A 532 -13.85 8.11 20.06
N ALA A 533 -14.48 7.32 20.93
CA ALA A 533 -15.80 7.62 21.49
C ALA A 533 -15.83 8.78 22.51
N GLU A 534 -14.69 9.17 23.10
CA GLU A 534 -14.61 10.25 24.09
C GLU A 534 -13.35 11.13 23.85
N PRO A 535 -13.47 12.47 23.87
CA PRO A 535 -12.33 13.38 23.76
C PRO A 535 -11.40 13.27 24.98
N THR A 536 -10.10 13.09 24.77
CA THR A 536 -9.09 13.01 25.85
C THR A 536 -8.06 14.13 25.74
N THR A 537 -7.37 14.49 26.82
CA THR A 537 -6.20 15.40 26.75
C THR A 537 -4.87 14.64 26.69
N SER A 538 -4.91 13.31 26.87
CA SER A 538 -3.73 12.46 26.97
C SER A 538 -3.27 11.99 25.60
N LEU A 539 -2.00 12.23 25.28
CA LEU A 539 -1.37 11.78 24.05
C LEU A 539 -0.67 10.42 24.20
N GLY A 540 -0.49 9.94 25.42
CA GLY A 540 0.21 8.69 25.72
C GLY A 540 0.78 8.73 27.12
N THR A 541 1.27 7.59 27.58
CA THR A 541 1.90 7.43 28.88
C THR A 541 3.16 6.57 28.76
N THR A 542 4.11 6.81 29.65
CA THR A 542 5.30 5.99 29.89
C THR A 542 5.54 5.90 31.40
N VAL A 543 6.61 5.22 31.80
CA VAL A 543 7.04 5.10 33.20
C VAL A 543 8.52 5.45 33.26
N THR A 544 8.95 6.11 34.33
CA THR A 544 10.38 6.39 34.54
C THR A 544 11.17 5.13 34.89
N ASP A 545 12.42 5.06 34.46
CA ASP A 545 13.36 4.02 34.85
C ASP A 545 13.89 4.22 36.29
N ASP A 546 14.80 3.35 36.72
CA ASP A 546 15.39 3.40 38.07
C ASP A 546 16.17 4.68 38.36
N ASP A 547 16.64 5.38 37.31
CA ASP A 547 17.35 6.66 37.38
C ASP A 547 16.39 7.87 37.25
N GLY A 548 15.08 7.63 37.14
CA GLY A 548 14.07 8.67 37.01
C GLY A 548 13.96 9.24 35.59
N HIS A 549 14.63 8.67 34.59
CA HIS A 549 14.50 9.09 33.20
C HIS A 549 13.29 8.48 32.53
N PHE A 550 12.70 9.19 31.58
CA PHE A 550 11.65 8.66 30.72
C PHE A 550 11.94 8.95 29.26
N SER A 551 11.53 8.03 28.39
CA SER A 551 11.39 8.25 26.96
C SER A 551 10.03 7.72 26.51
N ALA A 552 9.38 8.44 25.59
CA ALA A 552 8.10 8.05 25.02
C ALA A 552 7.97 8.52 23.57
N ARG A 553 7.29 7.71 22.77
CA ARG A 553 6.86 8.10 21.44
C ARG A 553 5.41 8.55 21.49
N VAL A 554 5.18 9.81 21.13
CA VAL A 554 3.89 10.48 21.26
C VAL A 554 3.40 10.89 19.88
N LEU A 555 2.24 10.38 19.47
CA LEU A 555 1.62 10.76 18.20
C LEU A 555 0.87 12.08 18.35
N LEU A 556 1.27 13.09 17.58
CA LEU A 556 0.58 14.37 17.54
C LEU A 556 -0.73 14.24 16.77
N PRO A 557 -1.88 14.69 17.32
CA PRO A 557 -3.17 14.58 16.65
C PRO A 557 -3.21 15.24 15.27
N VAL A 558 -3.96 14.63 14.35
CA VAL A 558 -4.07 15.07 12.95
C VAL A 558 -5.01 16.26 12.76
N ASP A 559 -5.88 16.52 13.74
CA ASP A 559 -6.92 17.53 13.80
C ASP A 559 -6.50 18.81 14.53
N LEU A 560 -5.24 18.91 15.00
CA LEU A 560 -4.74 20.11 15.67
C LEU A 560 -4.89 21.35 14.79
N GLY A 561 -5.60 22.37 15.27
CA GLY A 561 -5.64 23.68 14.61
C GLY A 561 -4.24 24.27 14.37
N TRP A 562 -4.12 25.24 13.47
CA TRP A 562 -2.85 25.97 13.31
C TRP A 562 -2.59 26.85 14.54
N GLY A 563 -1.35 26.89 15.03
CA GLY A 563 -0.94 27.74 16.16
C GLY A 563 0.28 27.21 16.91
N SER A 564 0.69 27.94 17.94
CA SER A 564 1.72 27.50 18.89
C SER A 564 1.13 26.57 19.93
N TYR A 565 1.82 25.47 20.18
CA TYR A 565 1.46 24.46 21.17
C TYR A 565 2.66 24.14 22.06
N GLU A 566 2.39 23.82 23.31
CA GLU A 566 3.36 23.33 24.28
C GLU A 566 3.12 21.85 24.55
N LEU A 567 4.15 21.02 24.44
CA LEU A 567 4.09 19.63 24.83
C LEU A 567 4.56 19.51 26.28
N ARG A 568 3.66 19.09 27.17
CA ARG A 568 3.94 18.98 28.61
C ARG A 568 3.86 17.54 29.09
N ALA A 569 4.75 17.18 29.98
CA ALA A 569 4.69 15.93 30.73
C ALA A 569 3.93 16.16 32.05
N ARG A 570 3.11 15.20 32.47
CA ARG A 570 2.40 15.20 33.76
C ARG A 570 2.55 13.85 34.44
N THR A 571 2.54 13.83 35.76
CA THR A 571 2.45 12.60 36.54
C THR A 571 1.30 12.71 37.52
N PRO A 572 0.47 11.65 37.67
CA PRO A 572 -0.54 11.60 38.72
C PRO A 572 0.06 11.38 40.11
N GLY A 573 1.38 11.21 40.23
CA GLY A 573 2.02 10.80 41.48
C GLY A 573 1.87 9.30 41.74
N ASP A 574 2.27 8.86 42.92
CA ASP A 574 2.14 7.49 43.41
C ASP A 574 1.85 7.49 44.93
N ALA A 575 1.95 6.32 45.58
CA ALA A 575 1.73 6.22 47.02
C ALA A 575 2.70 7.07 47.87
N ARG A 576 3.86 7.44 47.33
CA ARG A 576 4.96 8.15 47.99
C ARG A 576 5.20 9.56 47.42
N ARG A 577 4.63 9.89 46.27
CA ARG A 577 4.95 11.10 45.51
C ARG A 577 3.71 11.85 45.05
N LEU A 578 3.73 13.17 45.17
CA LEU A 578 2.62 14.03 44.75
C LEU A 578 2.55 14.17 43.22
N PRO A 579 1.36 14.45 42.65
CA PRO A 579 1.21 14.78 41.25
C PRO A 579 2.04 16.01 40.85
N ALA A 580 2.54 16.04 39.61
CA ALA A 580 3.31 17.16 39.08
C ALA A 580 3.14 17.32 37.57
N ARG A 581 3.53 18.48 37.04
CA ARG A 581 3.54 18.78 35.60
C ARG A 581 4.81 19.55 35.25
N SER A 582 5.31 19.36 34.04
CA SER A 582 6.44 20.11 33.51
C SER A 582 6.03 21.54 33.17
N ASP A 583 6.96 22.47 33.39
CA ASP A 583 6.79 23.87 33.03
C ASP A 583 6.65 24.08 31.52
#